data_AF-A0A323U1U0-F1
#
_entry.id   AF-A0A323U1U0-F1
#
_cell.length_a   1.000
_cell.length_b   1.000
_cell.length_c   1.000
_cell.angle_alpha   90.00
_cell.angle_beta   90.00
_cell.angle_gamma   90.00
#
_symmetry.space_group_name_H-M   'P 1'
#
loop_
_entity.id
_entity.type
_entity.pdbx_description
1 polymer ?
#
loop_
_entity_poly.entity_id
_entity_poly.type
_entity_poly.pdbx_seq_one_letter_code
_entity_poly.pdbx_strand_id
1 'polypeptide(L)'
;MASIARFAFSRWAKAATVVGVPLALAVLELFHPHVRDPTELSRQSLPTWLLVHYLQIALFPLAALSLGLLTAGLSGPMVVLSRIALFVFAVDFVAFDTAAGVTTGVLVEAAQNAGALAAWQAPLLTVWNHPIIGGMGSPLLAVVGTTAWLVGALASAFTLRRAGASWGLVALLGVSALGLAVFRTHAWPGGPLSFGALALAAAWGQWGGAAQHSGGGR
;
A
#
# COMPACT_ATOMS: atom_id res chain seq x y z
N MET A 1 -28.79 22.34 7.36
CA MET A 1 -28.84 21.53 6.12
C MET A 1 -27.57 21.79 5.33
N ALA A 2 -26.57 20.92 5.43
CA ALA A 2 -25.36 20.99 4.60
C ALA A 2 -25.39 19.80 3.63
N SER A 3 -25.76 20.07 2.39
CA SER A 3 -25.61 19.12 1.28
C SER A 3 -24.11 18.95 1.03
N ILE A 4 -23.50 17.93 1.63
CA ILE A 4 -22.15 17.51 1.23
C ILE A 4 -22.28 16.99 -0.19
N ALA A 5 -21.67 17.71 -1.13
CA ALA A 5 -21.65 17.37 -2.53
C ALA A 5 -21.30 15.89 -2.71
N ARG A 6 -22.27 15.11 -3.18
CA ARG A 6 -22.01 13.77 -3.71
C ARG A 6 -21.11 13.97 -4.93
N PHE A 7 -19.80 13.77 -4.77
CA PHE A 7 -18.91 13.60 -5.91
C PHE A 7 -19.39 12.36 -6.67
N ALA A 8 -20.11 12.59 -7.77
CA ALA A 8 -20.48 11.55 -8.70
C ALA A 8 -19.21 11.17 -9.49
N PHE A 9 -18.45 10.21 -8.98
CA PHE A 9 -17.40 9.58 -9.77
C PHE A 9 -18.05 8.91 -10.98
N SER A 10 -17.51 9.15 -12.17
CA SER A 10 -17.85 8.29 -13.31
C SER A 10 -17.47 6.85 -12.96
N ARG A 11 -18.20 5.87 -13.49
CA ARG A 11 -17.85 4.44 -13.33
C ARG A 11 -16.38 4.15 -13.66
N TRP A 12 -15.84 4.88 -14.64
CA TRP A 12 -14.45 4.77 -15.09
C TRP A 12 -13.47 5.36 -14.07
N ALA A 13 -13.77 6.52 -13.50
CA ALA A 13 -12.93 7.11 -12.46
C ALA A 13 -12.94 6.23 -11.19
N LYS A 14 -14.09 5.64 -10.83
CA LYS A 14 -14.17 4.67 -9.72
C LYS A 14 -13.37 3.40 -10.00
N ALA A 15 -13.44 2.85 -11.21
CA ALA A 15 -12.65 1.68 -11.59
C ALA A 15 -11.14 2.00 -11.60
N ALA A 16 -10.75 3.14 -12.16
CA ALA A 16 -9.35 3.61 -12.19
C ALA A 16 -8.78 3.76 -10.78
N THR A 17 -9.54 4.33 -9.84
CA THR A 17 -9.10 4.41 -8.44
C THR A 17 -9.09 3.03 -7.79
N VAL A 18 -10.23 2.35 -7.73
CA VAL A 18 -10.41 1.18 -6.85
C VAL A 18 -9.68 -0.08 -7.35
N VAL A 19 -9.42 -0.20 -8.66
CA VAL A 19 -8.66 -1.31 -9.26
C VAL A 19 -7.29 -0.84 -9.75
N GLY A 20 -7.26 0.28 -10.48
CA GLY A 20 -6.04 0.74 -11.14
C GLY A 20 -4.92 1.13 -10.18
N VAL A 21 -5.24 1.83 -9.08
CA VAL A 21 -4.24 2.21 -8.07
C VAL A 21 -3.59 0.99 -7.41
N PRO A 22 -4.33 0.05 -6.79
CA PRO A 22 -3.70 -1.09 -6.14
C PRO A 22 -2.95 -1.98 -7.14
N LEU A 23 -3.41 -2.06 -8.40
CA LEU A 23 -2.67 -2.76 -9.45
C LEU A 23 -1.35 -2.03 -9.79
N ALA A 24 -1.38 -0.71 -9.93
CA ALA A 24 -0.19 0.10 -10.22
C ALA A 24 0.84 -0.03 -9.09
N LEU A 25 0.39 0.01 -7.83
CA LEU A 25 1.24 -0.24 -6.68
C LEU A 25 1.82 -1.65 -6.72
N ALA A 26 0.99 -2.67 -6.91
CA ALA A 26 1.45 -4.07 -6.98
C ALA A 26 2.53 -4.29 -8.06
N VAL A 27 2.38 -3.64 -9.22
CA VAL A 27 3.36 -3.70 -10.31
C VAL A 27 4.62 -2.92 -9.95
N LEU A 28 4.49 -1.74 -9.36
CA LEU A 28 5.63 -0.91 -8.94
C LEU A 28 6.54 -1.68 -7.97
N GLU A 29 5.95 -2.37 -7.01
CA GLU A 29 6.68 -3.15 -6.00
C GLU A 29 7.51 -4.31 -6.58
N LEU A 30 7.24 -4.74 -7.82
CA LEU A 30 8.07 -5.72 -8.52
C LEU A 30 9.44 -5.17 -8.91
N PHE A 31 9.56 -3.84 -9.02
CA PHE A 31 10.78 -3.15 -9.41
C PHE A 31 11.57 -2.58 -8.23
N HIS A 32 11.07 -2.76 -7.00
CA HIS A 32 11.75 -2.29 -5.81
C HIS A 32 13.11 -3.01 -5.65
N PRO A 33 14.25 -2.29 -5.63
CA PRO A 33 15.57 -2.92 -5.46
C PRO A 33 15.71 -3.58 -4.09
N HIS A 34 16.23 -4.81 -4.04
CA HIS A 34 16.53 -5.50 -2.78
C HIS A 34 17.97 -5.23 -2.36
N VAL A 35 18.12 -4.34 -1.38
CA VAL A 35 19.42 -4.03 -0.76
C VAL A 35 19.41 -4.42 0.71
N ARG A 36 20.55 -4.92 1.20
CA ARG A 36 20.76 -5.23 2.63
C ARG A 36 21.49 -4.10 3.33
N ASP A 37 22.29 -3.35 2.59
CA ASP A 37 23.04 -2.21 3.07
C ASP A 37 22.82 -1.02 2.11
N PRO A 38 22.60 0.21 2.61
CA PRO A 38 22.36 1.38 1.76
C PRO A 38 23.55 1.69 0.83
N THR A 39 24.77 1.25 1.17
CA THR A 39 25.97 1.39 0.33
C THR A 39 25.99 0.44 -0.87
N GLU A 40 25.14 -0.60 -0.88
CA GLU A 40 24.93 -1.48 -2.05
C GLU A 40 24.13 -0.79 -3.16
N LEU A 41 23.45 0.33 -2.86
CA LEU A 41 22.81 1.15 -3.87
C LEU A 41 23.88 1.74 -4.78
N SER A 42 23.99 1.14 -5.97
CA SER A 42 24.88 1.59 -7.03
C SER A 42 24.27 2.77 -7.78
N ARG A 43 25.09 3.48 -8.57
CA ARG A 43 24.60 4.51 -9.52
C ARG A 43 23.54 3.99 -10.48
N GLN A 44 23.51 2.69 -10.77
CA GLN A 44 22.57 2.10 -11.73
C GLN A 44 21.22 1.78 -11.09
N SER A 45 21.19 1.37 -9.82
CA SER A 45 19.96 1.00 -9.10
C SER A 45 19.32 2.18 -8.36
N LEU A 46 20.09 3.23 -8.07
CA LEU A 46 19.63 4.43 -7.35
C LEU A 46 18.46 5.17 -8.04
N PRO A 47 18.43 5.39 -9.38
CA PRO A 47 17.28 6.02 -10.02
C PRO A 47 15.99 5.22 -9.83
N THR A 48 16.06 3.89 -9.94
CA THR A 48 14.91 3.00 -9.70
C THR A 48 14.47 3.05 -8.24
N TRP A 49 15.41 3.04 -7.29
CA TRP A 49 15.12 3.19 -5.87
C TRP A 49 14.32 4.46 -5.60
N LEU A 50 14.81 5.62 -6.06
CA LEU A 50 14.15 6.90 -5.86
C LEU A 50 12.77 6.95 -6.54
N LEU A 51 12.67 6.48 -7.79
CA LEU A 51 11.41 6.44 -8.53
C LEU A 51 10.34 5.64 -7.79
N VAL A 52 10.68 4.44 -7.33
CA VAL A 52 9.76 3.57 -6.58
C VAL A 52 9.26 4.28 -5.33
N HIS A 53 10.16 4.82 -4.51
CA HIS A 53 9.76 5.49 -3.27
C HIS A 53 8.98 6.79 -3.48
N TYR A 54 9.29 7.57 -4.53
CA TYR A 54 8.49 8.75 -4.88
C TYR A 54 7.07 8.38 -5.29
N LEU A 55 6.90 7.32 -6.08
CA LEU A 55 5.58 6.88 -6.51
C LEU A 55 4.80 6.22 -5.35
N GLN A 56 5.48 5.49 -4.48
CA GLN A 56 4.89 4.87 -3.29
C GLN A 56 4.26 5.88 -2.33
N ILE A 57 4.89 7.05 -2.12
CA ILE A 57 4.34 8.15 -1.31
C ILE A 57 2.91 8.51 -1.74
N ALA A 58 2.61 8.48 -3.04
CA ALA A 58 1.26 8.72 -3.53
C ALA A 58 0.40 7.44 -3.55
N LEU A 59 0.98 6.31 -3.95
CA LEU A 59 0.22 5.09 -4.21
C LEU A 59 -0.26 4.38 -2.93
N PHE A 60 0.50 4.38 -1.84
CA PHE A 60 0.08 3.80 -0.56
C PHE A 60 -1.21 4.43 -0.01
N PRO A 61 -1.30 5.76 0.18
CA PRO A 61 -2.55 6.38 0.66
C PRO A 61 -3.71 6.20 -0.32
N LEU A 62 -3.44 6.18 -1.64
CA LEU A 62 -4.47 5.90 -2.64
C LEU A 62 -4.95 4.43 -2.60
N ALA A 63 -4.09 3.47 -2.27
CA ALA A 63 -4.48 2.07 -2.07
C ALA A 63 -5.37 1.92 -0.83
N ALA A 64 -5.05 2.65 0.25
CA ALA A 64 -5.90 2.75 1.44
C ALA A 64 -7.28 3.33 1.10
N LEU A 65 -7.32 4.41 0.32
CA LEU A 65 -8.54 4.99 -0.21
C LEU A 65 -9.33 3.99 -1.05
N SER A 66 -8.66 3.21 -1.90
CA SER A 66 -9.30 2.20 -2.76
C SER A 66 -10.06 1.16 -1.93
N LEU A 67 -9.46 0.65 -0.85
CA LEU A 67 -10.13 -0.26 0.07
C LEU A 67 -11.26 0.43 0.85
N GLY A 68 -11.06 1.68 1.27
CA GLY A 68 -12.13 2.48 1.89
C GLY A 68 -13.34 2.68 0.96
N LEU A 69 -13.10 2.85 -0.34
CA LEU A 69 -14.14 2.98 -1.36
C LEU A 69 -14.90 1.66 -1.62
N LEU A 70 -14.28 0.50 -1.38
CA LEU A 70 -14.98 -0.79 -1.46
C LEU A 70 -16.05 -0.94 -0.38
N THR A 71 -15.86 -0.29 0.77
CA THR A 71 -16.84 -0.27 1.87
C THR A 71 -17.67 1.02 1.92
N ALA A 72 -17.57 1.86 0.87
CA ALA A 72 -18.34 3.09 0.78
C ALA A 72 -19.84 2.79 0.64
N GLY A 73 -20.61 3.15 1.66
CA GLY A 73 -22.05 2.86 1.77
C GLY A 73 -22.40 1.87 2.89
N LEU A 74 -21.40 1.22 3.48
CA LEU A 74 -21.57 0.40 4.68
C LEU A 74 -21.37 1.24 5.95
N SER A 75 -21.99 0.81 7.05
CA SER A 75 -21.89 1.43 8.37
C SER A 75 -21.75 0.38 9.47
N GLY A 76 -21.17 0.77 10.60
CA GLY A 76 -21.00 -0.09 11.77
C GLY A 76 -19.60 0.01 12.38
N PRO A 77 -19.36 -0.59 13.55
CA PRO A 77 -18.10 -0.47 14.28
C PRO A 77 -16.90 -0.97 13.48
N MET A 78 -17.06 -2.07 12.72
CA MET A 78 -15.98 -2.61 11.90
C MET A 78 -15.64 -1.72 10.70
N VAL A 79 -16.60 -0.97 10.16
CA VAL A 79 -16.33 0.03 9.12
C VAL A 79 -15.52 1.20 9.69
N VAL A 80 -15.87 1.65 10.89
CA VAL A 80 -15.12 2.72 11.59
C VAL A 80 -13.69 2.26 11.89
N LEU A 81 -13.53 1.07 12.45
CA LEU A 81 -12.22 0.46 12.70
C LEU A 81 -11.39 0.38 11.41
N SER A 82 -11.99 -0.11 10.33
CA SER A 82 -11.32 -0.20 9.04
C SER A 82 -10.84 1.17 8.54
N ARG A 83 -11.70 2.20 8.60
CA ARG A 83 -11.34 3.55 8.16
C ARG A 83 -10.22 4.18 8.99
N ILE A 84 -10.25 4.02 10.31
CA ILE A 84 -9.19 4.51 11.21
C ILE A 84 -7.88 3.80 10.87
N ALA A 85 -7.90 2.48 10.73
CA ALA A 85 -6.69 1.71 10.42
C ALA A 85 -6.12 2.08 9.04
N LEU A 86 -6.98 2.26 8.02
CA LEU A 86 -6.54 2.70 6.69
C LEU A 86 -5.98 4.12 6.69
N PHE A 87 -6.53 5.03 7.51
CA PHE A 87 -5.96 6.37 7.69
C PHE A 87 -4.58 6.31 8.34
N VAL A 88 -4.41 5.50 9.39
CA VAL A 88 -3.11 5.29 10.05
C VAL A 88 -2.11 4.74 9.05
N PHE A 89 -2.45 3.68 8.32
CA PHE A 89 -1.59 3.12 7.26
C PHE A 89 -1.18 4.17 6.23
N ALA A 90 -2.13 4.96 5.73
CA ALA A 90 -1.89 5.97 4.70
C ALA A 90 -0.87 7.02 5.16
N VAL A 91 -1.03 7.55 6.38
CA VAL A 91 -0.12 8.56 6.95
C VAL A 91 1.25 7.95 7.27
N ASP A 92 1.24 6.76 7.86
CA ASP A 92 2.44 6.09 8.35
C ASP A 92 3.35 5.65 7.19
N PHE A 93 2.82 5.05 6.12
CA PHE A 93 3.62 4.67 4.95
C PHE A 93 4.18 5.87 4.18
N VAL A 94 3.46 7.00 4.14
CA VAL A 94 4.02 8.24 3.59
C VAL A 94 5.23 8.69 4.39
N ALA A 95 5.13 8.70 5.73
CA ALA A 95 6.24 9.06 6.59
C ALA A 95 7.39 8.06 6.48
N PHE A 96 7.08 6.76 6.46
CA PHE A 96 8.04 5.68 6.36
C PHE A 96 8.85 5.75 5.06
N ASP A 97 8.21 5.81 3.89
CA ASP A 97 8.94 5.80 2.62
C ASP A 97 9.70 7.10 2.37
N THR A 98 9.19 8.22 2.87
CA THR A 98 9.94 9.48 2.82
C THR A 98 11.24 9.35 3.62
N ALA A 99 11.20 8.71 4.79
CA ALA A 99 12.33 8.62 5.69
C ALA A 99 13.29 7.45 5.36
N ALA A 100 12.78 6.24 5.19
CA ALA A 100 13.58 5.04 4.89
C ALA A 100 14.02 5.00 3.42
N GLY A 101 13.13 5.40 2.51
CA GLY A 101 13.32 5.30 1.08
C GLY A 101 14.01 6.52 0.50
N VAL A 102 13.27 7.63 0.45
CA VAL A 102 13.69 8.86 -0.23
C VAL A 102 14.93 9.45 0.44
N THR A 103 14.93 9.60 1.78
CA THR A 103 16.07 10.20 2.49
C THR A 103 17.34 9.37 2.30
N THR A 104 17.26 8.03 2.41
CA THR A 104 18.41 7.16 2.12
C THR A 104 18.89 7.30 0.68
N GLY A 105 17.97 7.31 -0.30
CA GLY A 105 18.33 7.49 -1.70
C GLY A 105 19.04 8.82 -1.97
N VAL A 106 18.51 9.93 -1.44
CA VAL A 106 19.10 11.28 -1.59
C VAL A 106 20.49 11.36 -0.93
N LEU A 107 20.68 10.75 0.24
CA LEU A 107 21.99 10.71 0.90
C LEU A 107 23.00 9.88 0.11
N VAL A 108 22.59 8.74 -0.46
CA VAL A 108 23.44 7.93 -1.33
C VAL A 108 23.81 8.71 -2.60
N GLU A 109 22.84 9.39 -3.22
CA GLU A 109 23.06 10.24 -4.40
C GLU A 109 24.10 11.32 -4.13
N ALA A 110 23.94 12.06 -3.02
CA ALA A 110 24.88 13.09 -2.60
C ALA A 110 26.29 12.51 -2.38
N ALA A 111 26.39 11.37 -1.71
CA ALA A 111 27.66 10.70 -1.44
C ALA A 111 28.37 10.22 -2.73
N GLN A 112 27.61 9.67 -3.68
CA GLN A 112 28.12 9.23 -4.98
C GLN A 112 28.57 10.39 -5.87
N ASN A 113 27.84 11.51 -5.85
CA ASN A 113 28.18 12.72 -6.60
C ASN A 113 29.44 13.39 -6.04
N ALA A 114 29.63 13.34 -4.72
CA ALA A 114 30.84 13.81 -4.06
C ALA A 114 32.05 12.85 -4.22
N GLY A 115 31.85 11.65 -4.78
CA GLY A 115 32.90 10.62 -4.84
C GLY A 115 33.36 10.13 -3.46
N ALA A 116 32.51 10.27 -2.44
CA ALA A 116 32.87 10.14 -1.03
C ALA A 116 32.03 9.10 -0.27
N LEU A 117 31.52 8.07 -0.95
CA LEU A 117 30.61 7.07 -0.35
C LEU A 117 31.11 6.48 0.97
N ALA A 118 32.41 6.19 1.07
CA ALA A 118 33.03 5.70 2.30
C ALA A 118 32.91 6.67 3.49
N ALA A 119 33.06 7.99 3.24
CA ALA A 119 32.92 9.01 4.28
C ALA A 119 31.46 9.18 4.75
N TRP A 120 30.48 8.81 3.92
CA TRP A 120 29.06 8.92 4.20
C TRP A 120 28.46 7.65 4.81
N GLN A 121 29.23 6.57 4.94
CA GLN A 121 28.74 5.29 5.44
C GLN A 121 28.11 5.40 6.84
N ALA A 122 28.74 6.09 7.78
CA ALA A 122 28.22 6.22 9.14
C ALA A 122 26.88 7.01 9.19
N PRO A 123 26.73 8.18 8.55
CA PRO A 123 25.43 8.84 8.41
C PRO A 123 24.36 7.97 7.73
N LEU A 124 24.71 7.27 6.65
CA LEU A 124 23.79 6.38 5.94
C LEU A 124 23.27 5.25 6.85
N LEU A 125 24.18 4.59 7.57
CA LEU A 125 23.83 3.52 8.50
C LEU A 125 23.05 4.05 9.72
N THR A 126 23.22 5.32 10.09
CA THR A 126 22.44 5.95 11.16
C THR A 126 20.97 6.03 10.78
N VAL A 127 20.66 6.46 9.55
CA VAL A 127 19.28 6.47 9.04
C VAL A 127 18.78 5.04 8.85
N TRP A 128 19.56 4.19 8.18
CA TRP A 128 19.18 2.83 7.81
C TRP A 128 18.79 1.95 9.01
N ASN A 129 19.52 2.09 10.12
CA ASN A 129 19.29 1.33 11.35
C ASN A 129 18.41 2.05 12.36
N HIS A 130 17.84 3.21 12.03
CA HIS A 130 17.04 3.97 12.98
C HIS A 130 15.79 3.17 13.39
N PRO A 131 15.52 2.96 14.70
CA PRO A 131 14.47 2.05 15.15
C PRO A 131 13.05 2.52 14.82
N ILE A 132 12.87 3.78 14.42
CA ILE A 132 11.56 4.34 14.05
C ILE A 132 11.38 4.43 12.54
N ILE A 133 12.42 4.83 11.80
CA ILE A 133 12.31 5.28 10.40
C ILE A 133 13.24 4.53 9.43
N GLY A 134 14.02 3.57 9.93
CA GLY A 134 15.09 2.95 9.15
C GLY A 134 14.60 2.03 8.03
N GLY A 135 15.52 1.52 7.21
CA GLY A 135 15.23 0.55 6.16
C GLY A 135 15.34 -0.91 6.63
N MET A 136 15.89 -1.15 7.81
CA MET A 136 16.19 -2.48 8.35
C MET A 136 15.55 -2.70 9.74
N GLY A 137 15.34 -3.97 10.13
CA GLY A 137 15.19 -4.34 11.53
C GLY A 137 13.77 -4.20 12.10
N SER A 138 12.73 -4.11 11.26
CA SER A 138 11.34 -3.88 11.68
C SER A 138 11.15 -2.54 12.42
N PRO A 139 11.46 -1.42 11.75
CA PRO A 139 11.31 -0.08 12.34
C PRO A 139 9.84 0.19 12.70
N LEU A 140 9.63 1.06 13.71
CA LEU A 140 8.31 1.30 14.30
C LEU A 140 7.25 1.67 13.27
N LEU A 141 7.55 2.60 12.34
CA LEU A 141 6.59 3.00 11.31
C LEU A 141 6.19 1.78 10.45
N ALA A 142 7.15 1.07 9.85
CA ALA A 142 6.84 -0.13 9.06
C ALA A 142 5.94 -1.14 9.79
N VAL A 143 6.17 -1.36 11.09
CA VAL A 143 5.35 -2.26 11.92
C VAL A 143 3.94 -1.71 12.13
N VAL A 144 3.82 -0.42 12.49
CA VAL A 144 2.53 0.25 12.73
C VAL A 144 1.71 0.29 11.45
N GLY A 145 2.29 0.78 10.35
CA GLY A 145 1.64 0.81 9.05
C GLY A 145 1.18 -0.58 8.61
N THR A 146 2.06 -1.59 8.65
CA THR A 146 1.73 -2.96 8.22
C THR A 146 0.59 -3.55 9.06
N THR A 147 0.62 -3.30 10.38
CA THR A 147 -0.43 -3.74 11.30
C THR A 147 -1.75 -3.02 11.01
N ALA A 148 -1.69 -1.71 10.73
CA ALA A 148 -2.85 -0.92 10.37
C ALA A 148 -3.49 -1.39 9.06
N TRP A 149 -2.69 -1.77 8.04
CA TRP A 149 -3.21 -2.41 6.83
C TRP A 149 -3.91 -3.74 7.12
N LEU A 150 -3.26 -4.63 7.87
CA LEU A 150 -3.80 -5.93 8.27
C LEU A 150 -5.18 -5.78 8.94
N VAL A 151 -5.27 -4.90 9.95
CA VAL A 151 -6.52 -4.62 10.67
C VAL A 151 -7.56 -4.02 9.72
N GLY A 152 -7.16 -3.03 8.91
CA GLY A 152 -8.03 -2.34 7.96
C GLY A 152 -8.66 -3.29 6.95
N ALA A 153 -7.85 -4.15 6.33
CA ALA A 153 -8.25 -5.12 5.33
C ALA A 153 -9.12 -6.25 5.92
N LEU A 154 -8.78 -6.80 7.09
CA LEU A 154 -9.61 -7.80 7.75
C LEU A 154 -10.98 -7.25 8.18
N ALA A 155 -11.02 -6.04 8.74
CA ALA A 155 -12.27 -5.39 9.13
C ALA A 155 -13.15 -5.08 7.90
N SER A 156 -12.53 -4.67 6.79
CA SER A 156 -13.21 -4.52 5.50
C SER A 156 -13.76 -5.85 4.97
N ALA A 157 -12.96 -6.91 4.98
CA ALA A 157 -13.37 -8.25 4.55
C ALA A 157 -14.56 -8.77 5.36
N PHE A 158 -14.51 -8.62 6.69
CA PHE A 158 -15.59 -8.97 7.59
C PHE A 158 -16.88 -8.19 7.26
N THR A 159 -16.77 -6.88 7.11
CA THR A 159 -17.94 -6.03 6.81
C THR A 159 -18.56 -6.40 5.47
N LEU A 160 -17.74 -6.58 4.44
CA LEU A 160 -18.20 -6.99 3.11
C LEU A 160 -18.85 -8.37 3.16
N ARG A 161 -18.29 -9.32 3.92
CA ARG A 161 -18.90 -10.64 4.12
C ARG A 161 -20.27 -10.53 4.77
N ARG A 162 -20.41 -9.70 5.81
CA ARG A 162 -21.70 -9.45 6.47
C ARG A 162 -22.73 -8.78 5.56
N ALA A 163 -22.27 -8.01 4.58
CA ALA A 163 -23.10 -7.40 3.54
C ALA A 163 -23.42 -8.34 2.36
N GLY A 164 -23.04 -9.62 2.43
CA GLY A 164 -23.38 -10.63 1.42
C GLY A 164 -22.31 -10.87 0.34
N ALA A 165 -21.11 -10.29 0.47
CA ALA A 165 -20.02 -10.55 -0.48
C ALA A 165 -19.63 -12.04 -0.53
N SER A 166 -19.17 -12.50 -1.70
CA SER A 166 -18.74 -13.88 -1.91
C SER A 166 -17.49 -14.22 -1.09
N TRP A 167 -17.32 -15.51 -0.78
CA TRP A 167 -16.10 -15.98 -0.11
C TRP A 167 -14.82 -15.77 -0.93
N GLY A 168 -14.91 -15.75 -2.27
CA GLY A 168 -13.76 -15.45 -3.13
C GLY A 168 -13.23 -14.03 -2.90
N LEU A 169 -14.11 -13.04 -2.80
CA LEU A 169 -13.73 -11.66 -2.47
C LEU A 169 -13.08 -11.59 -1.08
N VAL A 170 -13.67 -12.28 -0.09
CA VAL A 170 -13.15 -12.32 1.28
C VAL A 170 -11.77 -12.98 1.35
N ALA A 171 -11.57 -14.06 0.61
CA ALA A 171 -10.28 -14.75 0.53
C ALA A 171 -9.20 -13.84 -0.08
N LEU A 172 -9.51 -13.13 -1.16
CA LEU A 172 -8.59 -12.15 -1.77
C LEU A 172 -8.25 -11.00 -0.81
N LEU A 173 -9.22 -10.48 -0.06
CA LEU A 173 -8.94 -9.48 0.99
C LEU A 173 -8.14 -10.07 2.16
N GLY A 174 -8.31 -11.35 2.47
CA GLY A 174 -7.47 -12.06 3.44
C GLY A 174 -6.01 -12.15 2.98
N VAL A 175 -5.77 -12.51 1.72
CA VAL A 175 -4.42 -12.48 1.12
C VAL A 175 -3.86 -11.05 1.14
N SER A 176 -4.70 -10.07 0.79
CA SER A 176 -4.33 -8.66 0.82
C SER A 176 -3.88 -8.19 2.20
N ALA A 177 -4.60 -8.62 3.24
CA ALA A 177 -4.31 -8.26 4.62
C ALA A 177 -3.00 -8.88 5.13
N LEU A 178 -2.73 -10.13 4.73
CA LEU A 178 -1.61 -10.91 5.26
C LEU A 178 -0.28 -10.69 4.53
N GLY A 179 -0.29 -10.25 3.26
CA GLY A 179 0.93 -10.19 2.44
C GLY A 179 2.06 -9.39 3.09
N LEU A 180 1.83 -8.14 3.47
CA LEU A 180 2.84 -7.31 4.14
C LEU A 180 3.31 -7.92 5.47
N ALA A 181 2.38 -8.43 6.28
CA ALA A 181 2.67 -8.96 7.61
C ALA A 181 3.48 -10.27 7.57
N VAL A 182 3.15 -11.18 6.65
CA VAL A 182 3.82 -12.48 6.51
C VAL A 182 5.23 -12.31 5.95
N PHE A 183 5.37 -11.49 4.91
CA PHE A 183 6.66 -11.30 4.23
C PHE A 183 7.54 -10.22 4.87
N ARG A 184 6.98 -9.41 5.78
CA ARG A 184 7.68 -8.33 6.51
C ARG A 184 8.39 -7.36 5.58
N THR A 185 7.77 -7.08 4.43
CA THR A 185 8.29 -6.17 3.40
C THR A 185 7.15 -5.70 2.51
N HIS A 186 7.23 -4.45 2.03
CA HIS A 186 6.35 -3.97 0.97
C HIS A 186 6.91 -4.30 -0.42
N ALA A 187 8.22 -4.52 -0.56
CA ALA A 187 8.79 -4.98 -1.82
C ALA A 187 8.32 -6.41 -2.15
N TRP A 188 8.76 -6.95 -3.28
CA TRP A 188 8.49 -8.35 -3.62
C TRP A 188 8.93 -9.31 -2.48
N PRO A 189 8.06 -10.25 -2.06
CA PRO A 189 6.72 -10.55 -2.58
C PRO A 189 5.55 -9.90 -1.82
N GLY A 190 5.81 -9.22 -0.70
CA GLY A 190 4.77 -8.78 0.25
C GLY A 190 3.78 -7.76 -0.33
N GLY A 191 4.26 -6.64 -0.90
CA GLY A 191 3.37 -5.64 -1.51
C GLY A 191 2.68 -6.13 -2.77
N PRO A 192 3.35 -6.81 -3.72
CA PRO A 192 2.72 -7.36 -4.91
C PRO A 192 1.55 -8.29 -4.56
N LEU A 193 1.69 -9.16 -3.56
CA LEU A 193 0.60 -9.99 -3.07
C LEU A 193 -0.49 -9.16 -2.39
N SER A 194 -0.11 -8.18 -1.57
CA SER A 194 -1.06 -7.37 -0.80
C SER A 194 -1.96 -6.53 -1.71
N PHE A 195 -1.36 -5.75 -2.60
CA PHE A 195 -2.07 -4.81 -3.47
C PHE A 195 -2.61 -5.48 -4.73
N GLY A 196 -1.94 -6.53 -5.23
CA GLY A 196 -2.45 -7.34 -6.33
C GLY A 196 -3.74 -8.07 -5.93
N ALA A 197 -3.78 -8.66 -4.73
CA ALA A 197 -5.00 -9.29 -4.22
C ALA A 197 -6.11 -8.27 -3.96
N LEU A 198 -5.79 -7.06 -3.51
CA LEU A 198 -6.78 -5.97 -3.41
C LEU A 198 -7.34 -5.59 -4.78
N ALA A 199 -6.48 -5.42 -5.80
CA ALA A 199 -6.92 -5.10 -7.15
C ALA A 199 -7.84 -6.18 -7.73
N LEU A 200 -7.51 -7.46 -7.51
CA LEU A 200 -8.35 -8.60 -7.90
C LEU A 200 -9.68 -8.62 -7.13
N ALA A 201 -9.67 -8.37 -5.83
CA ALA A 201 -10.89 -8.30 -5.02
C ALA A 201 -11.82 -7.17 -5.49
N ALA A 202 -11.23 -6.01 -5.80
CA ALA A 202 -11.92 -4.85 -6.33
C ALA A 202 -12.55 -5.12 -7.71
N ALA A 203 -11.79 -5.70 -8.63
CA ALA A 203 -12.27 -6.09 -9.95
C ALA A 203 -13.40 -7.13 -9.86
N TRP A 204 -13.24 -8.12 -8.97
CA TRP A 204 -14.26 -9.14 -8.69
C TRP A 204 -15.56 -8.51 -8.18
N GLY A 205 -15.46 -7.57 -7.24
CA GLY A 205 -16.64 -6.89 -6.67
C GLY A 205 -17.38 -6.01 -7.69
N GLN A 206 -16.65 -5.33 -8.58
CA GLN A 206 -17.28 -4.45 -9.58
C GLN A 206 -17.89 -5.22 -10.76
N TRP A 207 -17.25 -6.29 -11.22
CA TRP A 207 -17.66 -6.99 -12.45
C TRP A 207 -18.38 -8.33 -12.19
N GLY A 208 -18.18 -8.97 -11.04
CA GLY A 208 -18.92 -10.18 -10.66
C GLY A 208 -20.40 -9.94 -10.34
N GLY A 209 -20.75 -8.74 -9.85
CA GLY A 209 -22.15 -8.35 -9.61
C GLY A 209 -22.93 -8.06 -10.89
N ALA A 210 -22.26 -7.64 -11.96
CA ALA A 210 -22.91 -7.34 -13.24
C ALA A 210 -23.45 -8.61 -13.93
N ALA A 211 -22.78 -9.75 -13.78
CA ALA A 211 -23.20 -11.03 -14.36
C ALA A 211 -24.41 -11.66 -13.65
N GLN A 212 -24.62 -11.36 -12.36
CA GLN A 212 -25.75 -11.92 -11.59
C GLN A 212 -27.08 -11.20 -11.87
N HIS A 213 -27.05 -9.94 -12.31
CA HIS A 213 -28.27 -9.17 -12.63
C HIS A 213 -28.79 -9.36 -14.06
N SER A 214 -27.99 -9.93 -14.97
CA SER A 214 -28.43 -10.27 -16.34
C SER A 214 -29.09 -11.65 -16.47
N GLY A 215 -29.11 -12.46 -15.41
CA GLY A 215 -29.64 -13.84 -15.42
C GLY A 215 -30.99 -14.06 -14.73
N GLY A 216 -31.57 -13.02 -14.10
CA GLY A 216 -32.79 -13.13 -13.27
C GLY A 216 -34.10 -12.86 -13.99
N GLY A 217 -34.10 -12.78 -15.33
CA GLY A 217 -35.30 -12.53 -16.13
C GLY A 217 -35.73 -13.77 -16.89
N ARG A 218 -36.26 -14.78 -16.20
CA ARG A 218 -37.23 -15.77 -16.72
C ARG A 218 -38.09 -16.28 -15.58
#